data_AF-A0AAJ6EN01-F1
#
_entry.id   AF-A0AAJ6EN01-F1
#
_cell.length_a   1.000
_cell.length_b   1.000
_cell.length_c   1.000
_cell.angle_alpha   90.00
_cell.angle_beta   90.00
_cell.angle_gamma   90.00
#
_symmetry.space_group_name_H-M   'P 1'
#
loop_
_entity.id
_entity.type
_entity.pdbx_description
1 polymer ?
#
loop_
_entity_poly.entity_id
_entity_poly.type
_entity_poly.pdbx_seq_one_letter_code
_entity_poly.pdbx_strand_id
1 'polypeptide(L)'
;MSAVKAGIEPQAIVFEDDGLVPNNRIPFLVYKGVVDLGSDPEATIERLFGDNGWGAMWRNGVYDYTHYHATVHEVLGVARGSARVQFGGERGHAMEIAAGDVAILPAGTGHQCLSASGDFCVIGAYPPGPPMDLQRPTPENHAKALKMIPLVAVPATDPVMGKDGPLVRLWKR
;
A
#
# COMPACT_ATOMS: atom_id res chain seq x y z
N MET A 1 4.31 16.41 -18.35
CA MET A 1 4.14 17.06 -17.03
C MET A 1 4.09 15.95 -15.99
N SER A 2 4.69 16.13 -14.82
CA SER A 2 4.62 15.09 -13.77
C SER A 2 3.16 14.90 -13.36
N ALA A 3 2.71 13.64 -13.26
CA ALA A 3 1.37 13.32 -12.76
C ALA A 3 1.26 13.52 -11.23
N VAL A 4 2.33 13.95 -10.56
CA VAL A 4 2.39 14.14 -9.10
C VAL A 4 2.22 15.62 -8.77
N LYS A 5 1.26 15.93 -7.89
CA LYS A 5 1.07 17.30 -7.37
C LYS A 5 2.16 17.65 -6.36
N ALA A 6 2.70 18.86 -6.48
CA ALA A 6 3.78 19.33 -5.61
C ALA A 6 3.31 19.64 -4.18
N GLY A 7 4.19 19.45 -3.20
CA GLY A 7 3.99 19.89 -1.81
C GLY A 7 3.08 19.00 -0.95
N ILE A 8 2.66 17.83 -1.45
CA ILE A 8 1.86 16.87 -0.69
C ILE A 8 2.78 15.93 0.08
N GLU A 9 2.64 15.89 1.40
CA GLU A 9 3.29 14.91 2.27
C GLU A 9 2.31 13.79 2.63
N PRO A 10 2.77 12.54 2.82
CA PRO A 10 1.92 11.47 3.28
C PRO A 10 1.64 11.59 4.78
N GLN A 11 0.48 11.09 5.19
CA GLN A 11 0.27 10.73 6.59
C GLN A 11 1.05 9.44 6.87
N ALA A 12 1.76 9.40 7.99
CA ALA A 12 2.53 8.23 8.43
C ALA A 12 1.90 7.65 9.71
N ILE A 13 1.53 6.38 9.68
CA ILE A 13 0.82 5.71 10.76
C ILE A 13 1.53 4.39 11.06
N VAL A 14 1.87 4.15 12.32
CA VAL A 14 2.38 2.86 12.78
C VAL A 14 1.21 2.08 13.38
N PHE A 15 0.98 0.87 12.88
CA PHE A 15 -0.01 -0.05 13.43
C PHE A 15 0.71 -1.08 14.30
N GLU A 16 0.16 -1.33 15.49
CA GLU A 16 0.65 -2.35 16.42
C GLU A 16 0.24 -3.76 15.98
N ASP A 17 1.04 -4.75 16.35
CA ASP A 17 0.67 -6.16 16.17
C ASP A 17 -0.64 -6.46 16.93
N ASP A 18 -1.64 -7.02 16.23
CA ASP A 18 -2.93 -7.33 16.84
C ASP A 18 -3.03 -8.74 17.46
N GLY A 19 -2.01 -9.58 17.26
CA GLY A 19 -1.95 -10.99 17.65
C GLY A 19 -2.30 -11.96 16.51
N LEU A 20 -2.91 -11.47 15.43
CA LEU A 20 -3.19 -12.25 14.21
C LEU A 20 -2.69 -11.54 12.94
N VAL A 21 -2.71 -10.20 12.95
CA VAL A 21 -2.11 -9.31 11.96
C VAL A 21 -0.83 -8.73 12.56
N PRO A 22 0.35 -9.06 12.00
CA PRO A 22 1.62 -8.68 12.59
C PRO A 22 1.94 -7.19 12.44
N ASN A 23 1.40 -6.54 11.40
CA ASN A 23 1.75 -5.17 11.02
C ASN A 23 3.28 -4.98 10.92
N ASN A 24 3.74 -3.72 11.02
CA ASN A 24 5.16 -3.39 10.90
C ASN A 24 5.48 -2.15 11.74
N ARG A 25 6.71 -2.08 12.27
CA ARG A 25 7.24 -0.91 12.97
C ARG A 25 7.56 0.24 12.02
N ILE A 26 7.77 -0.08 10.74
CA ILE A 26 7.86 0.89 9.65
C ILE A 26 6.45 1.44 9.39
N PRO A 27 6.27 2.77 9.23
CA PRO A 27 4.95 3.35 9.10
C PRO A 27 4.28 3.00 7.76
N PHE A 28 3.00 2.66 7.83
CA PHE A 28 2.08 2.77 6.69
C PHE A 28 2.01 4.23 6.26
N LEU A 29 2.02 4.47 4.94
CA LEU A 29 1.95 5.81 4.38
C LEU A 29 0.70 5.97 3.53
N VAL A 30 0.03 7.11 3.62
CA VAL A 30 -1.06 7.46 2.71
C VAL A 30 -0.95 8.90 2.21
N TYR A 31 -0.91 9.04 0.89
CA TYR A 31 -0.98 10.29 0.19
C TYR A 31 -2.42 10.56 -0.26
N LYS A 32 -2.95 11.75 0.05
CA LYS A 32 -4.30 12.15 -0.35
C LYS A 32 -4.26 13.03 -1.60
N GLY A 33 -4.93 12.59 -2.67
CA GLY A 33 -5.13 13.30 -3.93
C GLY A 33 -3.83 13.67 -4.64
N VAL A 34 -2.77 12.87 -4.45
CA VAL A 34 -1.40 13.19 -4.91
C VAL A 34 -1.21 13.01 -6.40
N VAL A 35 -1.97 12.10 -7.01
CA VAL A 35 -1.90 11.84 -8.45
C VAL A 35 -2.94 12.68 -9.20
N ASP A 36 -2.50 13.37 -10.23
CA ASP A 36 -3.34 13.94 -11.28
C ASP A 36 -3.56 12.86 -12.36
N LEU A 37 -4.76 12.28 -12.35
CA LEU A 37 -5.07 11.05 -13.08
C LEU A 37 -5.25 11.25 -14.60
N GLY A 38 -5.59 12.47 -15.04
CA GLY A 38 -5.89 12.75 -16.44
C GLY A 38 -7.05 11.91 -17.00
N SER A 39 -6.99 11.60 -18.30
CA SER A 39 -8.06 10.89 -19.02
C SER A 39 -7.99 9.36 -18.92
N ASP A 40 -6.81 8.79 -18.63
CA ASP A 40 -6.60 7.36 -18.41
C ASP A 40 -5.97 7.13 -17.03
N PRO A 41 -6.79 7.15 -15.95
CA PRO A 41 -6.32 7.05 -14.58
C PRO A 41 -5.44 5.84 -14.30
N GLU A 42 -5.85 4.66 -14.78
CA GLU A 42 -5.13 3.41 -14.55
C GLU A 42 -3.73 3.45 -15.17
N ALA A 43 -3.63 3.80 -16.45
CA ALA A 43 -2.33 3.86 -17.12
C ALA A 43 -1.44 4.98 -16.55
N THR A 44 -2.02 6.06 -16.03
CA THR A 44 -1.28 7.12 -15.34
C THR A 44 -0.61 6.60 -14.07
N ILE A 45 -1.32 5.85 -13.23
CA ILE A 45 -0.75 5.27 -12.01
C ILE A 45 0.28 4.17 -12.34
N GLU A 46 0.00 3.31 -13.32
CA GLU A 46 0.94 2.28 -13.76
C GLU A 46 2.26 2.87 -14.23
N ARG A 47 2.22 3.93 -15.06
CA ARG A 47 3.46 4.65 -15.45
C ARG A 47 4.18 5.23 -14.24
N LEU A 48 3.45 5.89 -13.33
CA LEU A 48 4.04 6.49 -12.13
C LEU A 48 4.79 5.46 -11.28
N PHE A 49 4.16 4.31 -10.99
CA PHE A 49 4.79 3.25 -10.22
C PHE A 49 5.96 2.62 -10.99
N GLY A 50 5.79 2.38 -12.29
CA GLY A 50 6.80 1.78 -13.16
C GLY A 50 8.05 2.63 -13.29
N ASP A 51 7.89 3.95 -13.49
CA ASP A 51 8.98 4.91 -13.57
C ASP A 51 9.78 4.98 -12.25
N ASN A 52 9.14 4.67 -11.13
CA ASN A 52 9.76 4.57 -9.81
C ASN A 52 10.24 3.15 -9.46
N GLY A 53 10.16 2.19 -10.39
CA GLY A 53 10.68 0.84 -10.24
C GLY A 53 9.76 -0.12 -9.48
N TRP A 54 8.50 0.26 -9.23
CA TRP A 54 7.48 -0.62 -8.66
C TRP A 54 6.71 -1.28 -9.80
N GLY A 55 6.51 -2.59 -9.73
CA GLY A 55 6.01 -3.41 -10.83
C GLY A 55 5.11 -4.56 -10.38
N ALA A 56 5.05 -5.62 -11.22
CA ALA A 56 4.16 -6.77 -11.03
C ALA A 56 2.69 -6.34 -10.77
N MET A 57 2.23 -5.41 -11.61
CA MET A 57 1.02 -4.64 -11.37
C MET A 57 -0.26 -5.42 -11.68
N TRP A 58 -1.34 -5.01 -11.03
CA TRP A 58 -2.68 -5.51 -11.28
C TRP A 58 -3.71 -4.37 -11.16
N ARG A 59 -4.87 -4.53 -11.80
CA ARG A 59 -6.02 -3.61 -11.69
C ARG A 59 -7.20 -4.33 -11.06
N ASN A 60 -7.67 -3.91 -9.88
CA ASN A 60 -8.82 -4.50 -9.20
C ASN A 60 -9.31 -3.63 -8.02
N GLY A 61 -10.24 -4.12 -7.21
CA GLY A 61 -10.51 -3.60 -5.87
C GLY A 61 -9.59 -4.20 -4.80
N VAL A 62 -9.93 -3.93 -3.53
CA VAL A 62 -9.30 -4.54 -2.35
C VAL A 62 -10.23 -5.65 -1.84
N TYR A 63 -9.67 -6.78 -1.39
CA TYR A 63 -10.49 -7.88 -0.84
C TYR A 63 -11.35 -7.41 0.34
N ASP A 64 -12.56 -7.94 0.45
CA ASP A 64 -13.55 -7.66 1.50
C ASP A 64 -13.29 -8.44 2.80
N TYR A 65 -12.11 -9.02 2.94
CA TYR A 65 -11.67 -9.78 4.09
C TYR A 65 -10.27 -9.36 4.52
N THR A 66 -9.99 -9.50 5.83
CA THR A 66 -8.67 -9.17 6.37
C THR A 66 -7.61 -10.12 5.81
N HIS A 67 -6.56 -9.53 5.24
CA HIS A 67 -5.37 -10.22 4.74
C HIS A 67 -4.14 -9.32 4.83
N TYR A 68 -2.96 -9.90 4.65
CA TYR A 68 -1.69 -9.18 4.56
C TYR A 68 -0.68 -9.94 3.69
N HIS A 69 0.38 -9.22 3.29
CA HIS A 69 1.55 -9.78 2.60
C HIS A 69 2.72 -9.86 3.59
N ALA A 70 3.35 -11.03 3.74
CA ALA A 70 4.50 -11.20 4.63
C ALA A 70 5.84 -11.22 3.89
N THR A 71 5.83 -11.39 2.56
CA THR A 71 7.06 -11.50 1.74
C THR A 71 7.45 -10.20 1.04
N VAL A 72 6.55 -9.21 0.95
CA VAL A 72 6.76 -8.03 0.11
C VAL A 72 6.01 -6.80 0.66
N HIS A 73 6.51 -5.61 0.35
CA HIS A 73 5.80 -4.35 0.52
C HIS A 73 4.83 -4.12 -0.64
N GLU A 74 3.75 -3.39 -0.42
CA GLU A 74 2.74 -3.14 -1.44
C GLU A 74 2.45 -1.64 -1.55
N VAL A 75 2.11 -1.19 -2.76
CA VAL A 75 1.50 0.10 -3.00
C VAL A 75 0.16 -0.08 -3.70
N LEU A 76 -0.83 0.70 -3.27
CA LEU A 76 -2.17 0.77 -3.83
C LEU A 76 -2.42 2.21 -4.31
N GLY A 77 -2.57 2.42 -5.62
CA GLY A 77 -2.98 3.70 -6.19
C GLY A 77 -4.43 3.66 -6.64
N VAL A 78 -5.28 4.54 -6.11
CA VAL A 78 -6.71 4.56 -6.45
C VAL A 78 -6.89 5.28 -7.79
N ALA A 79 -7.25 4.53 -8.82
CA ALA A 79 -7.49 5.07 -10.16
C ALA A 79 -8.91 5.64 -10.30
N ARG A 80 -9.91 5.00 -9.69
CA ARG A 80 -11.32 5.38 -9.83
C ARG A 80 -12.11 5.14 -8.55
N GLY A 81 -13.23 5.85 -8.44
CA GLY A 81 -14.17 5.69 -7.35
C GLY A 81 -13.60 6.04 -5.98
N SER A 82 -14.16 5.39 -4.96
CA SER A 82 -13.75 5.53 -3.57
C SER A 82 -14.08 4.26 -2.78
N ALA A 83 -13.37 4.05 -1.68
CA ALA A 83 -13.62 2.96 -0.75
C ALA A 83 -13.28 3.34 0.68
N ARG A 84 -13.96 2.68 1.62
CA ARG A 84 -13.59 2.66 3.04
C ARG A 84 -12.80 1.38 3.29
N VAL A 85 -11.51 1.52 3.58
CA VAL A 85 -10.60 0.38 3.81
C VAL A 85 -10.11 0.41 5.25
N GLN A 86 -10.22 -0.73 5.94
CA GLN A 86 -9.60 -0.94 7.23
C GLN A 86 -8.14 -1.31 7.01
N PHE A 87 -7.20 -0.56 7.58
CA PHE A 87 -5.77 -0.84 7.60
C PHE A 87 -5.29 -1.11 9.02
N GLY A 88 -4.32 -1.99 9.21
CA GLY A 88 -3.75 -2.35 10.51
C GLY A 88 -4.42 -3.51 11.23
N GLY A 89 -5.33 -4.25 10.57
CA GLY A 89 -6.10 -5.32 11.21
C GLY A 89 -7.26 -4.82 12.07
N GLU A 90 -7.72 -5.65 13.00
CA GLU A 90 -8.93 -5.38 13.80
C GLU A 90 -8.75 -4.16 14.72
N ARG A 91 -7.54 -3.98 15.26
CA ARG A 91 -7.16 -2.81 16.08
C ARG A 91 -6.65 -1.62 15.26
N GLY A 92 -6.77 -1.70 13.94
CA GLY A 92 -6.32 -0.69 13.00
C GLY A 92 -7.31 0.48 12.82
N HIS A 93 -7.20 1.16 11.69
CA HIS A 93 -8.03 2.32 11.34
C HIS A 93 -8.77 2.12 10.02
N ALA A 94 -10.07 2.42 10.01
CA ALA A 94 -10.84 2.55 8.78
C ALA A 94 -10.63 3.93 8.16
N MET A 95 -10.19 3.97 6.90
CA MET A 95 -9.88 5.19 6.17
C MET A 95 -10.64 5.24 4.86
N GLU A 96 -11.13 6.42 4.51
CA GLU A 96 -11.66 6.69 3.17
C GLU A 96 -10.50 6.95 2.21
N ILE A 97 -10.45 6.20 1.12
CA ILE A 97 -9.53 6.39 0.00
C ILE A 97 -10.33 6.65 -1.28
N ALA A 98 -9.84 7.52 -2.15
CA ALA A 98 -10.53 7.96 -3.36
C ALA A 98 -9.54 8.17 -4.50
N ALA A 99 -10.07 8.28 -5.71
CA ALA A 99 -9.29 8.50 -6.93
C ALA A 99 -8.20 9.58 -6.75
N GLY A 100 -6.95 9.21 -7.05
CA GLY A 100 -5.76 10.05 -6.89
C GLY A 100 -5.00 9.84 -5.58
N ASP A 101 -5.55 9.08 -4.64
CA ASP A 101 -4.85 8.67 -3.41
C ASP A 101 -3.87 7.52 -3.68
N VAL A 102 -2.81 7.45 -2.87
CA VAL A 102 -1.85 6.34 -2.87
C VAL A 102 -1.61 5.88 -1.43
N ALA A 103 -1.78 4.60 -1.16
CA ALA A 103 -1.47 3.96 0.11
C ALA A 103 -0.26 3.02 -0.06
N ILE A 104 0.72 3.11 0.83
CA ILE A 104 1.93 2.27 0.83
C ILE A 104 1.94 1.44 2.10
N LEU A 105 1.92 0.13 1.92
CA LEU A 105 1.76 -0.86 2.95
C LEU A 105 3.10 -1.57 3.19
N PRO A 106 3.71 -1.38 4.37
CA PRO A 106 4.76 -2.25 4.86
C PRO A 106 4.32 -3.72 4.86
N ALA A 107 5.27 -4.65 4.67
CA ALA A 107 4.97 -6.07 4.81
C ALA A 107 4.40 -6.33 6.21
N GLY A 108 3.30 -7.06 6.26
CA GLY A 108 2.53 -7.34 7.47
C GLY A 108 1.31 -6.45 7.68
N THR A 109 1.16 -5.33 6.97
CA THR A 109 0.00 -4.44 7.12
C THR A 109 -1.29 -5.16 6.73
N GLY A 110 -2.11 -5.48 7.73
CA GLY A 110 -3.42 -6.08 7.51
C GLY A 110 -4.38 -5.09 6.88
N HIS A 111 -5.15 -5.52 5.90
CA HIS A 111 -6.15 -4.66 5.30
C HIS A 111 -7.36 -5.41 4.75
N GLN A 112 -8.50 -4.70 4.67
CA GLN A 112 -9.74 -5.17 4.05
C GLN A 112 -10.62 -4.02 3.59
N CYS A 113 -11.33 -4.21 2.49
CA CYS A 113 -12.37 -3.32 2.02
C CYS A 113 -13.64 -3.49 2.85
N LEU A 114 -14.16 -2.41 3.44
CA LEU A 114 -15.43 -2.41 4.17
C LEU A 114 -16.59 -2.02 3.26
N SER A 115 -16.35 -1.10 2.32
CA SER A 115 -17.32 -0.66 1.33
C SER A 115 -16.59 0.05 0.19
N ALA A 116 -17.13 -0.02 -1.04
CA ALA A 116 -16.58 0.66 -2.19
C ALA A 116 -17.69 1.18 -3.12
N SER A 117 -17.40 2.24 -3.89
CA SER A 117 -18.24 2.65 -5.00
C SER A 117 -18.19 1.62 -6.14
N GLY A 118 -19.23 1.57 -6.98
CA GLY A 118 -19.35 0.56 -8.03
C GLY A 118 -18.27 0.64 -9.12
N ASP A 119 -17.58 1.77 -9.23
CA ASP A 119 -16.48 2.04 -10.15
C ASP A 119 -15.09 1.98 -9.50
N PHE A 120 -15.00 1.54 -8.24
CA PHE A 120 -13.74 1.52 -7.50
C PHE A 120 -12.69 0.64 -8.19
N CYS A 121 -11.54 1.24 -8.51
CA CYS A 121 -10.43 0.58 -9.17
C CYS A 121 -9.12 1.07 -8.58
N VAL A 122 -8.28 0.12 -8.20
CA VAL A 122 -6.95 0.29 -7.63
C VAL A 122 -5.93 -0.38 -8.52
N ILE A 123 -4.79 0.29 -8.68
CA ILE A 123 -3.57 -0.30 -9.21
C ILE A 123 -2.73 -0.74 -8.03
N GLY A 124 -2.53 -2.05 -7.88
CA GLY A 124 -1.56 -2.57 -6.93
C GLY A 124 -0.22 -2.81 -7.61
N ALA A 125 0.87 -2.57 -6.89
CA ALA A 125 2.23 -2.83 -7.35
C ALA A 125 3.16 -3.17 -6.19
N TYR A 126 4.32 -3.75 -6.53
CA TYR A 126 5.31 -4.24 -5.58
C TYR A 126 6.70 -3.75 -5.97
N PRO A 127 7.61 -3.50 -5.02
CA PRO A 127 9.00 -3.20 -5.34
C PRO A 127 9.70 -4.47 -5.84
N PRO A 128 10.89 -4.35 -6.45
CA PRO A 128 11.66 -5.52 -6.88
C PRO A 128 11.96 -6.46 -5.72
N GLY A 129 11.64 -7.74 -5.88
CA GLY A 129 11.73 -8.70 -4.78
C GLY A 129 11.10 -10.05 -5.08
N PRO A 130 10.93 -10.89 -4.04
CA PRO A 130 10.21 -12.15 -4.17
C PRO A 130 8.74 -11.91 -4.56
N PRO A 131 8.05 -12.94 -5.09
CA PRO A 131 6.63 -12.82 -5.37
C PRO A 131 5.82 -12.55 -4.09
N MET A 132 4.72 -11.82 -4.24
CA MET A 132 3.75 -11.61 -3.18
C MET A 132 3.15 -12.95 -2.72
N ASP A 133 2.96 -13.10 -1.42
CA ASP A 133 2.13 -14.13 -0.81
C ASP A 133 0.74 -13.55 -0.47
N LEU A 134 -0.19 -14.34 0.07
CA LEU A 134 -1.42 -13.78 0.63
C LEU A 134 -1.74 -14.55 1.91
N GLN A 135 -1.73 -13.84 3.04
CA GLN A 135 -1.91 -14.44 4.35
C GLN A 135 -3.28 -14.09 4.93
N ARG A 136 -3.91 -15.10 5.54
CA ARG A 136 -5.09 -14.93 6.40
C ARG A 136 -4.66 -14.74 7.85
N PRO A 137 -5.42 -13.99 8.68
CA PRO A 137 -5.09 -13.74 10.09
C PRO A 137 -5.35 -15.00 10.94
N THR A 138 -4.42 -15.94 10.91
CA THR A 138 -4.41 -17.13 11.77
C THR A 138 -3.17 -17.12 12.67
N PRO A 139 -3.20 -17.75 13.85
CA PRO A 139 -2.02 -17.82 14.72
C PRO A 139 -0.79 -18.45 14.04
N GLU A 140 -1.00 -19.45 13.18
CA GLU A 140 0.10 -20.09 12.46
C GLU A 140 0.72 -19.17 11.41
N ASN A 141 -0.10 -18.47 10.62
CA ASN A 141 0.38 -17.51 9.63
C ASN A 141 1.08 -16.33 10.30
N HIS A 142 0.52 -15.82 11.40
CA HIS A 142 1.12 -14.75 12.20
C HIS A 142 2.53 -15.15 12.69
N ALA A 143 2.66 -16.32 13.30
CA ALA A 143 3.95 -16.82 13.78
C ALA A 143 4.99 -17.01 12.66
N LYS A 144 4.56 -17.38 11.44
CA LYS A 144 5.44 -17.43 10.25
C LYS A 144 5.80 -16.03 9.79
N ALA A 145 4.83 -15.12 9.71
CA ALA A 145 5.01 -13.75 9.24
C ALA A 145 6.00 -12.97 10.11
N LEU A 146 5.97 -13.15 11.43
CA LEU A 146 6.94 -12.56 12.36
C LEU A 146 8.40 -12.93 12.06
N LYS A 147 8.64 -14.07 11.40
CA LYS A 147 9.98 -14.49 10.97
C LYS A 147 10.34 -13.96 9.59
N MET A 148 9.35 -13.77 8.72
CA MET A 148 9.53 -13.36 7.32
C MET A 148 9.65 -11.85 7.15
N ILE A 149 8.77 -11.07 7.79
CA ILE A 149 8.69 -9.61 7.63
C ILE A 149 10.03 -8.90 7.89
N PRO A 150 10.83 -9.26 8.91
CA PRO A 150 12.13 -8.61 9.14
C PRO A 150 13.14 -8.77 8.00
N LEU A 151 12.96 -9.78 7.14
CA LEU A 151 13.81 -10.11 6.00
C LEU A 151 13.40 -9.35 4.72
N VAL A 152 12.23 -8.71 4.71
CA VAL A 152 11.76 -7.93 3.56
C VAL A 152 12.62 -6.68 3.43
N ALA A 153 13.20 -6.50 2.24
CA ALA A 153 14.08 -5.38 1.95
C ALA A 153 13.26 -4.09 1.81
N VAL A 154 13.74 -3.02 2.47
CA VAL A 154 13.19 -1.66 2.28
C VAL A 154 13.52 -1.22 0.85
N PRO A 155 12.54 -0.74 0.07
CA PRO A 155 12.76 -0.36 -1.32
C PRO A 155 13.59 0.93 -1.41
N ALA A 156 14.37 1.05 -2.50
CA ALA A 156 15.26 2.19 -2.72
C ALA A 156 14.53 3.46 -3.19
N THR A 157 13.24 3.35 -3.54
CA THR A 157 12.43 4.42 -4.12
C THR A 157 11.03 4.44 -3.51
N ASP A 158 10.52 5.64 -3.33
CA ASP A 158 9.10 5.90 -3.11
C ASP A 158 8.33 5.69 -4.44
N PRO A 159 7.18 4.99 -4.45
CA PRO A 159 6.42 4.73 -5.67
C PRO A 159 5.80 5.99 -6.29
N VAL A 160 5.71 7.11 -5.55
CA VAL A 160 5.17 8.39 -6.01
C VAL A 160 6.31 9.36 -6.33
N MET A 161 7.26 9.54 -5.41
CA MET A 161 8.27 10.60 -5.48
C MET A 161 9.71 10.11 -5.74
N GLY A 162 9.89 8.80 -6.00
CA GLY A 162 11.19 8.24 -6.38
C GLY A 162 12.22 8.26 -5.24
N LYS A 163 13.49 8.49 -5.60
CA LYS A 163 14.65 8.35 -4.68
C LYS A 163 14.65 9.34 -3.51
N ASP A 164 14.06 10.51 -3.71
CA ASP A 164 14.00 11.58 -2.71
C ASP A 164 12.63 11.63 -2.00
N GLY A 165 11.79 10.63 -2.25
CA GLY A 165 10.43 10.59 -1.73
C GLY A 165 10.34 10.31 -0.23
N PRO A 166 9.22 10.69 0.41
CA PRO A 166 8.99 10.49 1.84
C PRO A 166 9.20 9.06 2.33
N LEU A 167 8.85 8.02 1.56
CA LEU A 167 9.12 6.62 1.95
C LEU A 167 10.59 6.41 2.31
N VAL A 168 11.51 6.84 1.46
CA VAL A 168 12.96 6.62 1.63
C VAL A 168 13.47 7.30 2.90
N ARG A 169 12.85 8.41 3.32
CA ARG A 169 13.17 9.13 4.56
C ARG A 169 12.51 8.50 5.78
N LEU A 170 11.23 8.13 5.70
CA LEU A 170 10.40 7.68 6.81
C LEU A 170 10.61 6.21 7.16
N TRP A 171 11.10 5.40 6.22
CA TRP A 171 11.39 3.97 6.44
C TRP A 171 12.85 3.70 6.81
N LYS A 172 13.61 4.74 7.17
CA LYS A 172 14.96 4.59 7.71
C LYS A 172 14.86 3.93 9.10
N ARG A 173 15.56 2.81 9.24
CA ARG A 173 15.74 2.11 10.52
C ARG A 173 16.63 2.90 11.47
#